data_AF-A0A7K2XAP0-F1
#
_entry.id   AF-A0A7K2XAP0-F1
#
_cell.length_a   1.000
_cell.length_b   1.000
_cell.length_c   1.000
_cell.angle_alpha   90.00
_cell.angle_beta   90.00
_cell.angle_gamma   90.00
#
_symmetry.space_group_name_H-M   'P 1'
#
loop_
_entity.id
_entity.type
_entity.pdbx_description
1 polymer ?
#
loop_
_entity_poly.entity_id
_entity_poly.type
_entity_poly.pdbx_seq_one_letter_code
_entity_poly.pdbx_strand_id
1 'polypeptide(L)'
;ERLAGLLEAAWEALVAPDWPRLRALLEADVAYHSRRLAEGGLERLLGELHPSFDWAAETATLRVGYHGEHVRPLDGQGLVLMPSVFTWPEVVSGFDPPWQPTVVYPARGIGGLWTDARDRTPEALGRLLGPVRADVLCALTEPMGTTALAHLLGRAPSTVSAHLAVLRDAGLLASRRYGHQVLYERTPLGLAVSQPRP
;
A
#
# COMPACT_ATOMS: atom_id res chain seq x y z
N GLU A 1 -31.54 11.24 -6.45
CA GLU A 1 -31.82 10.15 -5.48
C GLU A 1 -31.62 8.76 -6.07
N ARG A 2 -32.28 8.37 -7.18
CA ARG A 2 -32.11 7.01 -7.77
C ARG A 2 -30.66 6.61 -8.10
N LEU A 3 -29.86 7.51 -8.68
CA LEU A 3 -28.44 7.22 -8.97
C LEU A 3 -27.61 7.03 -7.70
N ALA A 4 -27.82 7.88 -6.68
CA ALA A 4 -27.11 7.78 -5.40
C ALA A 4 -27.39 6.43 -4.72
N GLY A 5 -28.66 6.00 -4.68
CA GLY A 5 -29.02 4.69 -4.12
C GLY A 5 -28.45 3.51 -4.92
N LEU A 6 -28.30 3.64 -6.24
CA LEU A 6 -27.62 2.61 -7.05
C LEU A 6 -26.11 2.54 -6.77
N LEU A 7 -25.47 3.70 -6.58
CA LEU A 7 -24.05 3.75 -6.21
C LEU A 7 -23.82 3.18 -4.81
N GLU A 8 -24.71 3.45 -3.87
CA GLU A 8 -24.67 2.90 -2.52
C GLU A 8 -24.86 1.37 -2.53
N ALA A 9 -25.85 0.86 -3.26
CA ALA A 9 -26.05 -0.59 -3.42
C ALA A 9 -24.84 -1.26 -4.09
N ALA A 10 -24.25 -0.61 -5.11
CA ALA A 10 -23.03 -1.11 -5.74
C ALA A 10 -21.84 -1.10 -4.78
N TRP A 11 -21.69 -0.06 -3.96
CA TRP A 11 -20.66 0.02 -2.93
C TRP A 11 -20.79 -1.12 -1.90
N GLU A 12 -21.98 -1.32 -1.35
CA GLU A 12 -22.26 -2.36 -0.36
C GLU A 12 -21.99 -3.77 -0.91
N ALA A 13 -22.34 -4.01 -2.18
CA ALA A 13 -22.20 -5.32 -2.79
C ALA A 13 -20.77 -5.61 -3.28
N LEU A 14 -20.09 -4.61 -3.86
CA LEU A 14 -18.87 -4.83 -4.64
C LEU A 14 -17.58 -4.40 -3.93
N VAL A 15 -17.66 -3.50 -2.95
CA VAL A 15 -16.45 -2.93 -2.34
C VAL A 15 -16.45 -3.03 -0.82
N ALA A 16 -17.58 -2.82 -0.16
CA ALA A 16 -17.68 -2.90 1.29
C ALA A 16 -17.14 -4.21 1.91
N PRO A 17 -17.33 -5.41 1.30
CA PRO A 17 -16.79 -6.65 1.84
C PRO A 17 -15.26 -6.65 1.95
N ASP A 18 -14.59 -6.08 0.95
CA ASP A 18 -13.12 -6.04 0.85
C ASP A 18 -12.53 -4.71 1.34
N TRP A 19 -13.37 -3.72 1.67
CA TRP A 19 -12.93 -2.37 2.01
C TRP A 19 -11.85 -2.31 3.11
N PRO A 20 -11.92 -3.09 4.21
CA PRO A 20 -10.83 -3.10 5.19
C PRO A 20 -9.48 -3.50 4.59
N ARG A 21 -9.46 -4.47 3.66
CA ARG A 21 -8.25 -4.94 2.95
C ARG A 21 -7.75 -3.89 1.97
N LEU A 22 -8.64 -3.31 1.16
CA LEU A 22 -8.31 -2.24 0.22
C LEU A 22 -7.72 -1.03 0.95
N ARG A 23 -8.38 -0.60 2.02
CA ARG A 23 -7.93 0.52 2.84
C ARG A 23 -6.57 0.27 3.48
N ALA A 24 -6.32 -0.93 4.01
CA ALA A 24 -5.03 -1.28 4.58
C ALA A 24 -3.89 -1.20 3.55
N LEU A 25 -4.14 -1.62 2.30
CA LEU A 25 -3.17 -1.51 1.21
C LEU A 25 -2.90 -0.04 0.86
N LEU A 26 -3.95 0.77 0.72
CA LEU A 26 -3.82 2.21 0.44
C LEU A 26 -3.10 2.95 1.57
N GLU A 27 -3.39 2.64 2.83
CA GLU A 27 -2.69 3.23 3.99
C GLU A 27 -1.20 2.85 4.02
N ALA A 28 -0.85 1.60 3.66
CA ALA A 28 0.54 1.15 3.58
C ALA A 28 1.32 1.89 2.47
N ASP A 29 0.67 2.09 1.32
CA ASP A 29 1.21 2.83 0.19
C ASP A 29 1.50 4.30 0.55
N VAL A 30 0.51 5.01 1.15
CA VAL A 30 0.70 6.38 1.64
C VAL A 30 1.85 6.46 2.64
N ALA A 31 1.94 5.52 3.58
CA ALA A 31 3.01 5.48 4.56
C ALA A 31 4.38 5.22 3.91
N TYR A 32 4.46 4.38 2.88
CA TYR A 32 5.68 4.12 2.11
C TYR A 32 6.15 5.39 1.40
N HIS A 33 5.28 6.02 0.63
CA HIS A 33 5.63 7.20 -0.16
C HIS A 33 5.92 8.43 0.70
N SER A 34 5.28 8.56 1.86
CA SER A 34 5.62 9.59 2.84
C SER A 34 7.06 9.47 3.36
N ARG A 35 7.57 8.25 3.54
CA ARG A 35 8.99 8.03 3.91
C ARG A 35 9.92 8.40 2.78
N ARG A 36 9.57 8.00 1.55
CA ARG A 36 10.39 8.29 0.37
C ARG A 36 10.50 9.78 0.10
N LEU A 37 9.42 10.52 0.31
CA LEU A 37 9.43 11.97 0.27
C LEU A 37 10.39 12.57 1.30
N ALA A 38 10.32 12.08 2.55
CA ALA A 38 11.18 12.58 3.64
C ALA A 38 12.66 12.24 3.44
N GLU A 39 12.97 11.07 2.84
CA GLU A 39 14.33 10.57 2.65
C GLU A 39 15.01 11.11 1.39
N GLY A 40 14.25 11.30 0.30
CA GLY A 40 14.81 11.59 -1.02
C GLY A 40 14.13 12.71 -1.80
N GLY A 41 13.19 13.43 -1.18
CA GLY A 41 12.52 14.57 -1.78
C GLY A 41 11.48 14.20 -2.83
N LEU A 42 10.91 15.25 -3.44
CA LEU A 42 9.77 15.14 -4.34
C LEU A 42 10.11 14.44 -5.66
N GLU A 43 11.25 14.76 -6.26
CA GLU A 43 11.69 14.18 -7.53
C GLU A 43 11.79 12.65 -7.45
N ARG A 44 12.47 12.15 -6.40
CA ARG A 44 12.57 10.71 -6.16
C ARG A 44 11.19 10.08 -5.95
N LEU A 45 10.33 10.72 -5.17
CA LEU A 45 8.98 10.22 -4.94
C LEU A 45 8.23 10.06 -6.26
N LEU A 46 8.18 11.10 -7.08
CA LEU A 46 7.43 11.12 -8.34
C LEU A 46 7.94 10.03 -9.31
N GLY A 47 9.25 9.85 -9.41
CA GLY A 47 9.83 8.78 -10.22
C GLY A 47 9.52 7.36 -9.72
N GLU A 48 9.27 7.18 -8.41
CA GLU A 48 8.88 5.87 -7.83
C GLU A 48 7.36 5.59 -7.94
N LEU A 49 6.53 6.60 -8.20
CA LEU A 49 5.07 6.45 -8.20
C LEU A 49 4.54 5.82 -9.49
N HIS A 50 5.00 6.28 -10.65
CA HIS A 50 4.56 5.74 -11.92
C HIS A 50 5.56 6.08 -13.05
N PRO A 51 5.83 5.16 -14.00
CA PRO A 51 6.76 5.42 -15.11
C PRO A 51 6.31 6.54 -16.07
N SER A 52 5.04 6.94 -16.05
CA SER A 52 4.55 8.06 -16.87
C SER A 52 4.78 9.44 -16.24
N PHE A 53 5.35 9.51 -15.04
CA PHE A 53 5.69 10.77 -14.38
C PHE A 53 7.07 11.25 -14.77
N ASP A 54 7.13 12.48 -15.26
CA ASP A 54 8.37 13.19 -15.56
C ASP A 54 8.38 14.51 -14.79
N TRP A 55 9.37 14.67 -13.91
CA TRP A 55 9.50 15.86 -13.06
C TRP A 55 10.58 16.79 -13.61
N ALA A 56 10.17 17.99 -14.03
CA ALA A 56 11.07 19.05 -14.45
C ALA A 56 11.33 20.03 -13.31
N ALA A 57 12.42 19.80 -12.56
CA ALA A 57 12.76 20.55 -11.36
C ALA A 57 12.95 22.05 -11.61
N GLU A 58 13.50 22.44 -12.76
CA GLU A 58 13.77 23.84 -13.13
C GLU A 58 12.49 24.68 -13.25
N THR A 59 11.39 24.02 -13.58
CA THR A 59 10.08 24.66 -13.82
C THR A 59 9.03 24.22 -12.79
N ALA A 60 9.42 23.41 -11.81
CA ALA A 60 8.52 22.78 -10.84
C ALA A 60 7.28 22.14 -11.49
N THR A 61 7.48 21.50 -12.66
CA THR A 61 6.40 20.97 -13.48
C THR A 61 6.42 19.45 -13.47
N LEU A 62 5.31 18.84 -13.07
CA LEU A 62 5.06 17.41 -13.25
C LEU A 62 4.36 17.19 -14.59
N ARG A 63 4.98 16.43 -15.48
CA ARG A 63 4.36 15.92 -16.70
C ARG A 63 3.85 14.51 -16.44
N VAL A 64 2.63 14.23 -16.89
CA VAL A 64 1.99 12.93 -16.79
C VAL A 64 1.63 12.48 -18.20
N GLY A 65 2.15 11.34 -18.62
CA GLY A 65 1.74 10.73 -19.90
C GLY A 65 0.24 10.42 -19.89
N TYR A 66 -0.52 11.08 -20.75
CA TYR A 66 -1.97 10.94 -20.90
C TYR A 66 -2.40 11.17 -22.37
N HIS A 67 -3.57 10.67 -22.74
CA HIS A 67 -4.17 10.90 -24.06
C HIS A 67 -4.76 12.32 -24.17
N GLY A 68 -3.93 13.30 -24.51
CA GLY A 68 -4.32 14.69 -24.74
C GLY A 68 -3.32 15.69 -24.17
N GLU A 69 -3.59 16.98 -24.35
CA GLU A 69 -2.80 18.06 -23.75
C GLU A 69 -3.67 18.82 -22.75
N HIS A 70 -3.28 18.78 -21.48
CA HIS A 70 -3.92 19.55 -20.42
C HIS A 70 -2.83 20.14 -19.53
N VAL A 71 -2.85 21.46 -19.38
CA VAL A 71 -1.92 22.19 -18.52
C VAL A 71 -2.74 22.86 -17.43
N ARG A 72 -2.39 22.57 -16.18
CA ARG A 72 -3.02 23.18 -15.02
C ARG A 72 -1.97 23.82 -14.11
N PRO A 73 -1.98 25.16 -13.95
CA PRO A 73 -1.19 25.78 -12.90
C PRO A 73 -1.77 25.41 -11.53
N LEU A 74 -0.89 25.17 -10.55
CA LEU A 74 -1.30 24.82 -9.20
C LEU A 74 -1.64 26.05 -8.34
N ASP A 75 -1.14 27.24 -8.70
CA ASP A 75 -1.42 28.52 -8.04
C ASP A 75 -1.33 28.48 -6.49
N GLY A 76 -0.38 27.68 -5.96
CA GLY A 76 -0.19 27.49 -4.52
C GLY A 76 -1.17 26.53 -3.84
N GLN A 77 -2.15 25.97 -4.56
CA GLN A 77 -3.08 24.94 -4.05
C GLN A 77 -2.40 23.61 -3.72
N GLY A 78 -1.17 23.39 -4.23
CA GLY A 78 -0.46 22.13 -4.11
C GLY A 78 -1.03 21.04 -5.01
N LEU A 79 -0.50 19.83 -4.86
CA LEU A 79 -0.88 18.64 -5.62
C LEU A 79 -1.19 17.50 -4.65
N VAL A 80 -2.37 16.89 -4.78
CA VAL A 80 -2.71 15.67 -4.05
C VAL A 80 -2.23 14.46 -4.85
N LEU A 81 -1.51 13.57 -4.17
CA LEU A 81 -1.12 12.28 -4.71
C LEU A 81 -2.03 11.23 -4.09
N MET A 82 -2.95 10.67 -4.88
CA MET A 82 -3.97 9.74 -4.41
C MET A 82 -3.70 8.32 -4.92
N PRO A 83 -3.34 7.36 -4.05
CA PRO A 83 -3.24 5.98 -4.48
C PRO A 83 -4.62 5.40 -4.78
N SER A 84 -4.71 4.50 -5.74
CA SER A 84 -5.93 3.78 -6.11
C SER A 84 -5.63 2.32 -6.43
N VAL A 85 -6.54 1.44 -6.02
CA VAL A 85 -6.55 0.02 -6.41
C VAL A 85 -7.29 -0.24 -7.72
N PHE A 86 -7.95 0.79 -8.28
CA PHE A 86 -8.87 0.67 -9.42
C PHE A 86 -8.37 1.33 -10.71
N THR A 87 -7.31 2.15 -10.65
CA THR A 87 -6.80 2.85 -11.84
C THR A 87 -5.73 2.09 -12.61
N TRP A 88 -5.30 0.93 -12.12
CA TRP A 88 -4.25 0.14 -12.76
C TRP A 88 -4.61 -0.26 -14.20
N PRO A 89 -3.66 -0.22 -15.16
CA PRO A 89 -2.25 0.22 -15.04
C PRO A 89 -2.05 1.72 -15.25
N GLU A 90 -3.13 2.48 -15.38
CA GLU A 90 -3.12 3.88 -15.80
C GLU A 90 -3.01 4.84 -14.59
N VAL A 91 -2.67 6.10 -14.93
CA VAL A 91 -2.81 7.24 -14.02
C VAL A 91 -4.00 8.06 -14.49
N VAL A 92 -4.81 8.50 -13.53
CA VAL A 92 -5.85 9.50 -13.79
C VAL A 92 -5.39 10.84 -13.24
N SER A 93 -5.34 11.86 -14.08
CA SER A 93 -5.07 13.23 -13.68
C SER A 93 -6.26 14.10 -14.01
N GLY A 94 -6.60 15.02 -13.11
CA GLY A 94 -7.61 16.04 -13.38
C GLY A 94 -8.80 15.99 -12.43
N PHE A 95 -9.06 17.14 -11.82
CA PHE A 95 -10.36 17.49 -11.27
C PHE A 95 -10.55 18.97 -11.55
N ASP A 96 -11.39 19.35 -12.51
CA ASP A 96 -11.60 20.75 -12.83
C ASP A 96 -11.96 21.57 -11.58
N PRO A 97 -11.68 22.89 -11.56
CA PRO A 97 -12.17 23.76 -10.50
C PRO A 97 -13.64 23.48 -10.18
N PRO A 98 -14.00 23.38 -8.88
CA PRO A 98 -13.27 23.88 -7.72
C PRO A 98 -12.36 22.87 -7.00
N TRP A 99 -12.16 21.67 -7.52
CA TRP A 99 -11.44 20.61 -6.80
C TRP A 99 -9.92 20.84 -6.79
N GLN A 100 -9.25 20.40 -5.73
CA GLN A 100 -7.78 20.51 -5.62
C GLN A 100 -7.11 19.68 -6.74
N PRO A 101 -6.03 20.18 -7.37
CA PRO A 101 -5.26 19.40 -8.32
C PRO A 101 -4.83 18.07 -7.72
N THR A 102 -5.18 16.98 -8.38
CA THR A 102 -4.93 15.62 -7.88
C THR A 102 -4.49 14.72 -9.01
N VAL A 103 -3.51 13.87 -8.72
CA VAL A 103 -3.09 12.76 -9.57
C VAL A 103 -3.38 11.46 -8.83
N VAL A 104 -4.15 10.59 -9.48
CA VAL A 104 -4.51 9.26 -9.00
C VAL A 104 -3.58 8.24 -9.63
N TYR A 105 -2.80 7.51 -8.81
CA TYR A 105 -1.81 6.54 -9.27
C TYR A 105 -2.13 5.12 -8.76
N PRO A 106 -1.68 4.07 -9.46
CA PRO A 106 -1.88 2.70 -9.01
C PRO A 106 -1.09 2.46 -7.72
N ALA A 107 -1.78 2.06 -6.66
CA ALA A 107 -1.16 1.72 -5.39
C ALA A 107 -0.18 0.54 -5.53
N ARG A 108 0.86 0.53 -4.70
CA ARG A 108 1.79 -0.59 -4.60
C ARG A 108 1.09 -1.84 -4.07
N GLY A 109 1.56 -2.99 -4.52
CA GLY A 109 1.10 -4.28 -4.01
C GLY A 109 -0.27 -4.75 -4.53
N ILE A 110 -0.92 -4.03 -5.48
CA ILE A 110 -2.21 -4.43 -6.07
C ILE A 110 -2.14 -5.85 -6.68
N GLY A 111 -1.02 -6.22 -7.32
CA GLY A 111 -0.87 -7.56 -7.89
C GLY A 111 -0.95 -8.70 -6.86
N GLY A 112 -0.68 -8.41 -5.58
CA GLY A 112 -0.85 -9.35 -4.47
C GLY A 112 -2.13 -9.13 -3.66
N LEU A 113 -3.00 -8.21 -4.08
CA LEU A 113 -4.22 -7.86 -3.36
C LEU A 113 -5.21 -9.01 -3.33
N TRP A 114 -5.28 -9.84 -4.36
CA TRP A 114 -6.22 -10.97 -4.43
C TRP A 114 -5.58 -12.33 -4.17
N THR A 115 -4.27 -12.35 -3.96
CA THR A 115 -3.53 -13.57 -3.62
C THR A 115 -3.51 -13.74 -2.11
N ASP A 116 -4.01 -14.86 -1.59
CA ASP A 116 -3.94 -15.12 -0.16
C ASP A 116 -2.49 -15.28 0.28
N ALA A 117 -2.17 -14.78 1.48
CA ALA A 117 -0.84 -14.93 2.05
C ALA A 117 -0.44 -16.41 2.19
N ARG A 118 -1.44 -17.29 2.44
CA ARG A 118 -1.27 -18.74 2.54
C ARG A 118 -0.71 -19.36 1.26
N ASP A 119 -1.12 -18.87 0.10
CA ASP A 119 -0.65 -19.36 -1.19
C ASP A 119 0.82 -18.99 -1.45
N ARG A 120 1.35 -18.01 -0.69
CA ARG A 120 2.74 -17.54 -0.76
C ARG A 120 3.65 -18.14 0.32
N THR A 121 3.10 -18.85 1.30
CA THR A 121 3.86 -19.41 2.41
C THR A 121 4.48 -20.75 2.02
N PRO A 122 5.82 -20.90 2.00
CA PRO A 122 6.45 -22.20 1.73
C PRO A 122 6.05 -23.23 2.80
N GLU A 123 5.63 -24.43 2.38
CA GLU A 123 5.16 -25.48 3.31
C GLU A 123 6.22 -25.84 4.37
N ALA A 124 7.49 -25.89 3.96
CA ALA A 124 8.62 -26.16 4.86
C ALA A 124 8.72 -25.10 5.99
N LEU A 125 8.45 -23.84 5.67
CA LEU A 125 8.43 -22.75 6.66
C LEU A 125 7.24 -22.90 7.60
N GLY A 126 6.08 -23.29 7.05
CA GLY A 126 4.90 -23.66 7.83
C GLY A 126 5.17 -24.78 8.83
N ARG A 127 5.95 -25.80 8.45
CA ARG A 127 6.37 -26.88 9.37
C ARG A 127 7.35 -26.41 10.44
N LEU A 128 8.26 -25.50 10.11
CA LEU A 128 9.29 -24.99 11.04
C LEU A 128 8.70 -24.03 12.08
N LEU A 129 7.96 -23.02 11.61
CA LEU A 129 7.44 -21.95 12.47
C LEU A 129 6.03 -22.25 12.96
N GLY A 130 5.31 -23.19 12.37
CA GLY A 130 3.86 -23.31 12.48
C GLY A 130 3.17 -22.40 11.45
N PRO A 131 2.02 -22.84 10.91
CA PRO A 131 1.40 -22.25 9.71
C PRO A 131 1.08 -20.76 9.89
N VAL A 132 0.51 -20.37 11.03
CA VAL A 132 0.10 -18.97 11.25
C VAL A 132 1.29 -18.03 11.38
N ARG A 133 2.39 -18.46 12.02
CA ARG A 133 3.60 -17.63 12.13
C ARG A 133 4.30 -17.50 10.79
N ALA A 134 4.32 -18.56 10.00
CA ALA A 134 4.85 -18.52 8.64
C ALA A 134 4.02 -17.56 7.76
N ASP A 135 2.68 -17.62 7.84
CA ASP A 135 1.79 -16.69 7.13
C ASP A 135 2.03 -15.23 7.55
N VAL A 136 2.13 -14.96 8.86
CA VAL A 136 2.44 -13.61 9.39
C VAL A 136 3.77 -13.09 8.87
N LEU A 137 4.81 -13.95 8.84
CA LEU A 137 6.13 -13.58 8.34
C LEU A 137 6.11 -13.31 6.83
N CYS A 138 5.49 -14.19 6.05
CA CYS A 138 5.44 -14.10 4.59
C CYS A 138 4.54 -12.94 4.10
N ALA A 139 3.48 -12.61 4.84
CA ALA A 139 2.59 -11.50 4.51
C ALA A 139 3.23 -10.11 4.68
N LEU A 140 4.30 -9.98 5.47
CA LEU A 140 5.03 -8.72 5.69
C LEU A 140 5.96 -8.38 4.52
N THR A 141 5.43 -8.35 3.30
CA THR A 141 6.18 -7.93 2.10
C THR A 141 6.69 -6.50 2.22
N GLU A 142 5.92 -5.64 2.89
CA GLU A 142 6.22 -4.26 3.25
C GLU A 142 5.87 -4.00 4.73
N PRO A 143 6.37 -2.92 5.37
CA PRO A 143 6.06 -2.62 6.76
C PRO A 143 4.56 -2.40 7.00
N MET A 144 3.96 -3.15 7.92
CA MET A 144 2.50 -3.14 8.16
C MET A 144 2.16 -3.14 9.65
N GLY A 145 1.04 -2.52 10.02
CA GLY A 145 0.52 -2.56 11.39
C GLY A 145 -0.29 -3.82 11.70
N THR A 146 -0.49 -4.11 12.99
CA THR A 146 -1.20 -5.32 13.45
C THR A 146 -2.61 -5.46 12.88
N THR A 147 -3.39 -4.37 12.87
CA THR A 147 -4.78 -4.40 12.36
C THR A 147 -4.84 -4.71 10.87
N ALA A 148 -4.00 -4.06 10.08
CA ALA A 148 -3.89 -4.31 8.65
C ALA A 148 -3.50 -5.77 8.37
N LEU A 149 -2.53 -6.30 9.12
CA LEU A 149 -2.07 -7.69 8.97
C LEU A 149 -3.14 -8.70 9.41
N ALA A 150 -3.91 -8.38 10.45
CA ALA A 150 -5.04 -9.18 10.93
C ALA A 150 -6.14 -9.30 9.87
N HIS A 151 -6.50 -8.18 9.23
CA HIS A 151 -7.44 -8.19 8.12
C HIS A 151 -6.92 -8.97 6.92
N LEU A 152 -5.66 -8.77 6.54
CA LEU A 152 -5.04 -9.47 5.40
C LEU A 152 -5.06 -11.00 5.58
N LEU A 153 -4.86 -11.48 6.81
CA LEU A 153 -4.80 -12.92 7.12
C LEU A 153 -6.16 -13.53 7.51
N GLY A 154 -7.22 -12.71 7.61
CA GLY A 154 -8.51 -13.15 8.14
C GLY A 154 -8.42 -13.66 9.58
N ARG A 155 -7.62 -13.01 10.43
CA ARG A 155 -7.36 -13.41 11.83
C ARG A 155 -7.70 -12.28 12.81
N ALA A 156 -7.92 -12.65 14.07
CA ALA A 156 -8.13 -11.67 15.12
C ALA A 156 -6.85 -10.84 15.38
N PRO A 157 -6.95 -9.52 15.63
CA PRO A 157 -5.79 -8.68 15.94
C PRO A 157 -4.96 -9.18 17.13
N SER A 158 -5.59 -9.75 18.15
CA SER A 158 -4.91 -10.34 19.31
C SER A 158 -4.03 -11.54 18.93
N THR A 159 -4.53 -12.43 18.07
CA THR A 159 -3.77 -13.57 17.54
C THR A 159 -2.57 -13.11 16.72
N VAL A 160 -2.77 -12.14 15.84
CA VAL A 160 -1.67 -11.58 15.04
C VAL A 160 -0.64 -10.88 15.93
N SER A 161 -1.08 -10.09 16.91
CA SER A 161 -0.19 -9.42 17.86
C SER A 161 0.69 -10.40 18.64
N ALA A 162 0.13 -11.54 19.06
CA ALA A 162 0.89 -12.58 19.75
C ALA A 162 1.98 -13.19 18.84
N HIS A 163 1.65 -13.46 17.57
CA HIS A 163 2.64 -13.97 16.61
C HIS A 163 3.71 -12.94 16.25
N LEU A 164 3.33 -11.67 16.08
CA LEU A 164 4.26 -10.57 15.84
C LEU A 164 5.26 -10.41 16.99
N ALA A 165 4.80 -10.52 18.25
CA ALA A 165 5.68 -10.50 19.41
C ALA A 165 6.71 -11.64 19.36
N VAL A 166 6.26 -12.89 19.17
CA VAL A 166 7.15 -14.06 19.10
C VAL A 166 8.17 -13.93 17.95
N LEU A 167 7.73 -13.51 16.77
CA LEU A 167 8.62 -13.37 15.60
C LEU A 167 9.63 -12.23 15.77
N ARG A 168 9.24 -11.13 16.42
CA ARG A 168 10.14 -10.03 16.78
C ARG A 168 11.17 -10.48 17.82
N ASP A 169 10.73 -11.18 18.87
CA ASP A 169 11.61 -11.65 19.93
C ASP A 169 12.60 -12.70 19.41
N ALA A 170 12.23 -13.45 18.36
CA ALA A 170 13.11 -14.34 17.60
C ALA A 170 14.05 -13.60 16.61
N GLY A 171 13.98 -12.27 16.52
CA GLY A 171 14.82 -11.46 15.62
C GLY A 171 14.42 -11.52 14.14
N LEU A 172 13.29 -12.14 13.80
CA LEU A 172 12.79 -12.22 12.42
C LEU A 172 12.09 -10.93 11.99
N LEU A 173 11.55 -10.18 12.95
CA LEU A 173 10.88 -8.89 12.71
C LEU A 173 11.52 -7.77 13.53
N ALA A 174 11.49 -6.57 12.96
CA ALA A 174 11.68 -5.32 13.68
C ALA A 174 10.34 -4.59 13.80
N SER A 175 10.21 -3.71 14.79
CA SER A 175 9.05 -2.84 14.93
C SER A 175 9.47 -1.39 15.09
N ARG A 176 8.72 -0.47 14.48
CA ARG A 176 8.92 0.98 14.64
C ARG A 176 7.60 1.69 14.86
N ARG A 177 7.62 2.73 15.68
CA ARG A 177 6.43 3.57 15.92
C ARG A 177 6.33 4.64 14.84
N TYR A 178 5.16 4.78 14.25
CA TYR A 178 4.84 5.81 13.26
C TYR A 178 3.52 6.47 13.64
N GLY A 179 3.60 7.71 14.14
CA GLY A 179 2.47 8.41 14.73
C GLY A 179 1.84 7.61 15.87
N HIS A 180 0.56 7.25 15.71
CA HIS A 180 -0.20 6.48 16.69
C HIS A 180 -0.15 4.96 16.46
N GLN A 181 0.57 4.48 15.44
CA GLN A 181 0.62 3.08 15.06
C GLN A 181 2.03 2.48 15.25
N VAL A 182 2.09 1.16 15.42
CA VAL A 182 3.34 0.37 15.37
C VAL A 182 3.33 -0.42 14.08
N LEU A 183 4.38 -0.25 13.28
CA LEU A 183 4.59 -1.00 12.05
C LEU A 183 5.65 -2.08 12.30
N TYR A 184 5.43 -3.26 11.72
CA TYR A 184 6.35 -4.38 11.76
C TYR A 184 6.93 -4.62 10.37
N GLU A 185 8.21 -4.97 10.32
CA GLU A 185 8.90 -5.29 9.07
C GLU A 185 9.88 -6.44 9.26
N ARG A 186 10.18 -7.18 8.18
CA ARG A 186 11.14 -8.28 8.23
C ARG A 186 12.56 -7.75 8.40
N THR A 187 13.32 -8.36 9.30
CA THR A 187 14.77 -8.16 9.38
C THR A 187 15.47 -8.87 8.21
N PRO A 188 16.79 -8.63 7.98
CA PRO A 188 17.55 -9.43 7.03
C PRO A 188 17.44 -10.95 7.27
N LEU A 189 17.39 -11.37 8.54
CA LEU A 189 17.17 -12.77 8.90
C LEU A 189 15.75 -13.24 8.51
N GLY A 190 14.73 -12.45 8.83
CA GLY A 190 13.34 -12.73 8.43
C GLY A 190 13.16 -12.85 6.91
N LEU A 191 13.87 -12.04 6.14
CA LEU A 191 13.91 -12.15 4.68
C LEU A 191 14.57 -13.45 4.22
N ALA A 192 15.74 -13.78 4.76
CA ALA A 192 16.50 -14.97 4.38
C ALA A 192 15.74 -16.28 4.62
N VAL A 193 14.91 -16.36 5.66
CA VAL A 193 14.12 -17.56 5.98
C VAL A 193 12.76 -17.62 5.29
N SER A 194 12.25 -16.49 4.79
CA SER A 194 10.94 -16.41 4.12
C SER A 194 11.00 -16.54 2.60
N GLN A 195 12.19 -16.42 2.01
CA GLN A 195 12.38 -16.66 0.57
C GLN A 195 12.59 -18.16 0.30
N PRO A 196 11.96 -18.73 -0.75
CA PRO A 196 12.33 -20.05 -1.24
C PRO A 196 13.81 -20.00 -1.68
N ARG A 197 14.63 -20.93 -1.20
CA ARG A 197 15.93 -21.16 -1.85
C ARG A 197 15.67 -21.86 -3.20
N PRO A 198 16.35 -21.44 -4.27
CA PRO A 198 16.27 -22.12 -5.56
C PRO A 198 16.74 -23.57 -5.47
#